data_AF-A0A346YL68-F1
#
_entry.id   AF-A0A346YL68-F1
#
_cell.length_a   1.000
_cell.length_b   1.000
_cell.length_c   1.000
_cell.angle_alpha   90.00
_cell.angle_beta   90.00
_cell.angle_gamma   90.00
#
_symmetry.space_group_name_H-M   'P 1'
#
loop_
_entity.id
_entity.type
_entity.pdbx_description
1 polymer ?
#
loop_
_entity_poly.entity_id
_entity_poly.type
_entity_poly.pdbx_seq_one_letter_code
_entity_poly.pdbx_strand_id
1 'polypeptide(L)'
;MAAELRARLMAGKQAATLSEYRGKKVTVICEECEVLQHFDGDELFSKHGDASMPELLGDLARAVGCERPKKGYYNLCRLFYYRRLDEWVRQRGYISREQHEIELGKRLADLREWEVLKAVCQCGRRAKLNRKALERQVGSNARIKDLATKLHCKECKRYASVIEISSLPR
;
A
#
# COMPACT_ATOMS: atom_id res chain seq x y z
N MET A 1 -19.93 -14.55 -16.19
CA MET A 1 -18.92 -15.07 -15.25
C MET A 1 -17.61 -14.27 -15.17
N ALA A 2 -17.24 -13.41 -16.14
CA ALA A 2 -16.01 -12.57 -16.04
C ALA A 2 -16.25 -11.10 -15.63
N ALA A 3 -17.51 -10.64 -15.60
CA ALA A 3 -17.88 -9.26 -15.27
C ALA A 3 -18.04 -9.03 -13.75
N GLU A 4 -18.50 -10.03 -12.98
CA GLU A 4 -18.68 -9.92 -11.53
C GLU A 4 -17.38 -9.92 -10.73
N LEU A 5 -16.28 -10.46 -11.28
CA LEU A 5 -14.98 -10.39 -10.63
C LEU A 5 -14.34 -8.99 -10.68
N ARG A 6 -14.79 -8.12 -11.59
CA ARG A 6 -14.21 -6.78 -11.79
C ARG A 6 -14.88 -5.66 -10.99
N ALA A 7 -16.10 -5.87 -10.48
CA ALA A 7 -16.80 -4.89 -9.66
C ALA A 7 -16.28 -4.80 -8.20
N ARG A 8 -15.54 -5.80 -7.71
CA ARG A 8 -15.02 -5.84 -6.33
C ARG A 8 -13.73 -5.04 -6.08
N LEU A 9 -13.09 -4.52 -7.13
CA LEU A 9 -11.80 -3.82 -7.01
C LEU A 9 -11.92 -2.28 -7.00
N MET A 10 -13.13 -1.73 -7.10
CA MET A 10 -13.36 -0.29 -7.25
C MET A 10 -14.54 0.20 -6.42
N ALA A 11 -14.52 -0.06 -5.11
CA ALA A 11 -15.38 0.62 -4.15
C ALA A 11 -14.48 1.15 -3.03
N GLY A 12 -14.50 2.47 -2.80
CA GLY A 12 -13.90 3.06 -1.60
C GLY A 12 -14.32 2.22 -0.40
N LYS A 13 -13.32 1.57 0.21
CA LYS A 13 -13.46 0.37 1.07
C LYS A 13 -14.66 0.53 2.02
N GLN A 14 -15.82 0.01 1.60
CA GLN A 14 -16.96 -0.13 2.49
C GLN A 14 -16.47 -0.97 3.67
N ALA A 15 -16.88 -0.57 4.87
CA ALA A 15 -16.40 -1.15 6.10
C ALA A 15 -16.53 -2.68 6.03
N ALA A 16 -15.39 -3.37 6.02
CA ALA A 16 -15.37 -4.83 5.91
C ALA A 16 -16.24 -5.42 7.02
N THR A 17 -17.11 -6.37 6.70
CA THR A 17 -18.02 -7.00 7.67
C THR A 17 -17.45 -8.31 8.19
N LEU A 18 -17.93 -8.77 9.35
CA LEU A 18 -17.46 -10.01 9.97
C LEU A 18 -17.64 -11.25 9.07
N SER A 19 -18.63 -11.26 8.17
CA SER A 19 -18.80 -12.34 7.18
C SER A 19 -17.55 -12.58 6.31
N GLU A 20 -16.78 -11.53 6.01
CA GLU A 20 -15.55 -11.64 5.21
C GLU A 20 -14.35 -12.22 5.99
N TYR A 21 -14.49 -12.31 7.32
CA TYR A 21 -13.49 -12.81 8.26
C TYR A 21 -13.84 -14.17 8.85
N ARG A 22 -14.93 -14.82 8.42
CA ARG A 22 -15.21 -16.23 8.75
C ARG A 22 -14.03 -17.12 8.33
N GLY A 23 -13.61 -18.02 9.22
CA GLY A 23 -12.41 -18.84 9.07
C GLY A 23 -11.07 -18.09 9.09
N LYS A 24 -11.06 -16.78 9.42
CA LYS A 24 -9.83 -15.97 9.52
C LYS A 24 -9.66 -15.45 10.93
N LYS A 25 -8.40 -15.28 11.35
CA LYS A 25 -8.07 -14.64 12.62
C LYS A 25 -8.11 -13.12 12.50
N VAL A 26 -8.81 -12.48 13.42
CA VAL A 26 -8.85 -11.02 13.56
C VAL A 26 -7.89 -10.64 14.67
N THR A 27 -6.85 -9.86 14.35
CA THR A 27 -5.88 -9.40 15.35
C THR A 27 -6.14 -7.94 15.68
N VAL A 28 -6.15 -7.60 16.97
CA VAL A 28 -6.27 -6.22 17.45
C VAL A 28 -5.07 -5.86 18.31
N ILE A 29 -4.69 -4.59 18.23
CA ILE A 29 -3.59 -4.03 18.99
C ILE A 29 -4.02 -2.69 19.60
N CYS A 30 -3.62 -2.46 20.84
CA CYS A 30 -3.71 -1.15 21.49
C CYS A 30 -2.36 -0.85 22.12
N GLU A 31 -1.65 0.15 21.59
CA GLU A 31 -0.34 0.55 22.10
C GLU A 31 -0.41 1.17 23.49
N GLU A 32 -1.53 1.82 23.83
CA GLU A 32 -1.67 2.47 25.15
C GLU A 32 -2.11 1.51 26.27
N CYS A 33 -2.68 0.36 25.91
CA CYS A 33 -3.00 -0.71 26.87
C CYS A 33 -2.00 -1.86 26.79
N GLU A 34 -1.00 -1.76 25.91
CA GLU A 34 0.00 -2.81 25.62
C GLU A 34 -0.62 -4.18 25.33
N VAL A 35 -1.79 -4.19 24.67
CA VAL A 35 -2.49 -5.43 24.32
C VAL A 35 -2.29 -5.77 22.85
N LEU A 36 -1.94 -7.02 22.59
CA LEU A 36 -2.04 -7.69 21.30
C LEU A 36 -2.86 -8.96 21.46
N GLN A 37 -4.09 -8.99 20.91
CA GLN A 37 -4.99 -10.13 21.05
C GLN A 37 -5.48 -10.63 19.69
N HIS A 38 -5.64 -11.94 19.61
CA HIS A 38 -6.13 -12.64 18.42
C HIS A 38 -7.50 -13.22 18.73
N PHE A 39 -8.47 -12.91 17.89
CA PHE A 39 -9.82 -13.45 17.95
C PHE A 39 -10.08 -14.34 16.73
N ASP A 40 -10.84 -15.39 16.93
CA ASP A 40 -11.34 -16.20 15.82
C ASP A 40 -12.53 -15.49 15.17
N GLY A 41 -12.49 -15.34 13.84
CA GLY A 41 -13.56 -14.67 13.10
C GLY A 41 -14.90 -15.40 13.16
N ASP A 42 -14.90 -16.72 13.28
CA ASP A 42 -16.14 -17.50 13.45
C ASP A 42 -16.74 -17.33 14.85
N GLU A 43 -15.89 -17.19 15.87
CA GLU A 43 -16.33 -16.89 17.24
C GLU A 43 -16.92 -15.47 17.30
N LEU A 44 -16.25 -14.49 16.69
CA LEU A 44 -16.74 -13.12 16.61
C LEU A 44 -18.05 -13.02 15.83
N PHE A 45 -18.18 -13.75 14.72
CA PHE A 45 -19.43 -13.80 13.95
C PHE A 45 -20.56 -14.40 14.79
N SER A 46 -20.30 -15.51 15.48
CA SER A 46 -21.28 -16.16 16.35
C SER A 46 -21.77 -15.23 17.47
N LYS A 47 -20.89 -14.38 18.01
CA LYS A 47 -21.18 -13.49 19.14
C LYS A 47 -21.78 -12.14 18.76
N HIS A 48 -21.36 -11.56 17.63
CA HIS A 48 -21.73 -10.20 17.22
C HIS A 48 -22.56 -10.14 15.94
N GLY A 49 -22.80 -11.28 15.27
CA GLY A 49 -23.48 -11.34 13.98
C GLY A 49 -22.62 -10.76 12.85
N ASP A 50 -23.28 -10.32 11.76
CA ASP A 50 -22.60 -9.67 10.64
C ASP A 50 -22.36 -8.17 10.91
N ALA A 51 -21.59 -7.89 11.97
CA ALA A 51 -21.26 -6.53 12.35
C ALA A 51 -20.17 -5.92 11.43
N SER A 52 -20.22 -4.60 11.30
CA SER A 52 -19.20 -3.80 10.64
C SER A 52 -17.92 -3.73 11.51
N MET A 53 -16.75 -4.00 10.92
CA MET A 53 -15.48 -4.01 11.66
C MET A 53 -15.19 -2.71 12.44
N PRO A 54 -15.37 -1.48 11.90
CA PRO A 54 -15.17 -0.25 12.67
C PRO A 54 -16.04 -0.14 13.93
N GLU A 55 -17.26 -0.65 13.89
CA GLU A 55 -18.20 -0.62 15.02
C GLU A 55 -17.75 -1.61 16.11
N LEU A 56 -17.34 -2.80 15.68
CA LEU A 56 -16.89 -3.91 16.54
C LEU A 56 -15.69 -3.56 17.42
N LEU A 57 -14.81 -2.63 17.02
CA LEU A 57 -13.68 -2.20 17.86
C LEU A 57 -14.10 -1.73 19.26
N GLY A 58 -15.34 -1.26 19.44
CA GLY A 58 -15.82 -0.83 20.76
C GLY A 58 -16.14 -2.02 21.68
N ASP A 59 -16.74 -3.06 21.11
CA ASP A 59 -17.00 -4.30 21.84
C ASP A 59 -15.70 -5.05 22.14
N LEU A 60 -14.77 -5.06 21.19
CA LEU A 60 -13.44 -5.66 21.40
C LEU A 60 -12.63 -4.92 22.45
N ALA A 61 -12.67 -3.58 22.48
CA ALA A 61 -12.00 -2.80 23.52
C ALA A 61 -12.52 -3.15 24.92
N ARG A 62 -13.84 -3.36 25.07
CA ARG A 62 -14.44 -3.81 26.32
C ARG A 62 -14.05 -5.24 26.68
N ALA A 63 -14.04 -6.14 25.70
CA ALA A 63 -13.62 -7.54 25.90
C ALA A 63 -12.14 -7.66 26.32
N VAL A 64 -11.30 -6.75 25.82
CA VAL A 64 -9.87 -6.62 26.17
C VAL A 64 -9.67 -6.01 27.58
N GLY A 65 -10.73 -5.48 28.21
CA GLY A 65 -10.64 -4.83 29.51
C GLY A 65 -10.14 -3.39 29.47
N CYS A 66 -10.26 -2.70 28.32
CA CYS A 66 -9.91 -1.29 28.24
C CYS A 66 -10.98 -0.43 28.92
N GLU A 67 -10.61 0.25 30.01
CA GLU A 67 -11.49 1.17 30.75
C GLU A 67 -11.68 2.53 30.06
N ARG A 68 -10.94 2.78 28.97
CA ARG A 68 -10.94 4.07 28.28
C ARG A 68 -12.16 4.23 27.36
N PRO A 69 -12.83 5.39 27.37
CA PRO A 69 -13.97 5.62 26.51
C PRO A 69 -13.58 5.64 25.03
N LYS A 70 -14.45 5.13 24.14
CA LYS A 70 -14.27 5.21 22.67
C LYS A 70 -14.68 6.58 22.09
N LYS A 71 -15.42 7.39 22.84
CA LYS A 71 -15.92 8.73 22.44
C LYS A 71 -15.59 9.77 23.51
N GLY A 72 -15.11 10.93 23.08
CA GLY A 72 -14.61 12.00 23.96
C GLY A 72 -13.46 12.77 23.30
N TYR A 73 -12.97 13.81 23.97
CA TYR A 73 -11.85 14.63 23.46
C TYR A 73 -10.47 14.14 23.94
N TYR A 74 -10.40 13.44 25.08
CA TYR A 74 -9.14 13.01 25.72
C TYR A 74 -9.26 11.56 26.24
N ASN A 75 -8.11 10.87 26.37
CA ASN A 75 -7.99 9.49 26.87
C ASN A 75 -8.85 8.46 26.13
N LEU A 76 -8.84 8.48 24.80
CA LEU A 76 -9.56 7.51 23.99
C LEU A 76 -8.83 6.16 23.92
N CYS A 77 -9.59 5.08 23.84
CA CYS A 77 -9.04 3.78 23.46
C CYS A 77 -8.50 3.84 22.03
N ARG A 78 -7.20 3.55 21.85
CA ARG A 78 -6.54 3.46 20.54
C ARG A 78 -6.46 2.02 20.02
N LEU A 79 -7.46 1.20 20.32
CA LEU A 79 -7.53 -0.15 19.76
C LEU A 79 -7.77 -0.07 18.25
N PHE A 80 -6.90 -0.70 17.47
CA PHE A 80 -7.06 -0.84 16.03
C PHE A 80 -6.77 -2.28 15.58
N TYR A 81 -7.29 -2.63 14.39
CA TYR A 81 -7.00 -3.92 13.78
C TYR A 81 -5.54 -3.97 13.34
N TYR A 82 -4.80 -4.91 13.90
CA TYR A 82 -3.44 -5.19 13.46
C TYR A 82 -3.52 -5.84 12.08
N ARG A 83 -2.82 -5.22 11.12
CA ARG A 83 -2.55 -5.83 9.82
C ARG A 83 -1.09 -6.20 9.80
N ARG A 84 -0.77 -7.41 9.29
CA ARG A 84 0.63 -7.78 9.17
C ARG A 84 1.33 -6.85 8.19
N LEU A 85 2.63 -6.66 8.39
CA LEU A 85 3.45 -5.82 7.54
C LEU A 85 3.35 -6.24 6.07
N ASP A 86 3.29 -7.54 5.76
CA ASP A 86 3.13 -8.04 4.40
C ASP A 86 1.82 -7.59 3.74
N GLU A 87 0.72 -7.57 4.50
CA GLU A 87 -0.57 -7.08 4.01
C GLU A 87 -0.57 -5.56 3.80
N TRP A 88 0.08 -4.82 4.70
CA TRP A 88 0.22 -3.37 4.60
C TRP A 88 1.08 -2.98 3.39
N VAL A 89 2.20 -3.67 3.17
CA VAL A 89 3.11 -3.51 2.03
C VAL A 89 2.40 -3.79 0.71
N ARG A 90 1.66 -4.92 0.62
CA ARG A 90 0.87 -5.27 -0.57
C ARG A 90 -0.22 -4.23 -0.88
N GLN A 91 -0.93 -3.75 0.14
CA GLN A 91 -2.00 -2.76 -0.06
C GLN A 91 -1.48 -1.38 -0.46
N ARG A 92 -0.28 -1.01 0.03
CA ARG A 92 0.37 0.27 -0.30
C ARG A 92 1.16 0.25 -1.62
N GLY A 93 1.29 -0.93 -2.25
CA GLY A 93 2.03 -1.08 -3.51
C GLY A 93 3.55 -0.94 -3.36
N TYR A 94 4.09 -1.12 -2.15
CA TYR A 94 5.53 -1.18 -1.96
C TYR A 94 6.06 -2.50 -2.54
N ILE A 95 7.09 -2.41 -3.37
CA ILE A 95 7.73 -3.56 -4.01
C ILE A 95 9.00 -3.96 -3.24
N SER A 96 9.34 -5.25 -3.23
CA SER A 96 10.60 -5.70 -2.64
C SER A 96 11.80 -5.17 -3.44
N ARG A 97 12.99 -5.19 -2.84
CA ARG A 97 14.24 -4.76 -3.51
C ARG A 97 14.50 -5.56 -4.79
N GLU A 98 14.28 -6.87 -4.77
CA GLU A 98 14.44 -7.74 -5.94
C GLU A 98 13.44 -7.37 -7.04
N GLN A 99 12.18 -7.11 -6.67
CA GLN A 99 11.17 -6.66 -7.61
C GLN A 99 11.55 -5.29 -8.21
N HIS A 100 12.09 -4.37 -7.41
CA HIS A 100 12.59 -3.08 -7.89
C HIS A 100 13.75 -3.25 -8.90
N GLU A 101 14.66 -4.20 -8.67
CA GLU A 101 15.73 -4.53 -9.61
C GLU A 101 15.21 -5.13 -10.92
N ILE A 102 14.17 -5.98 -10.86
CA ILE A 102 13.47 -6.51 -12.04
C ILE A 102 12.79 -5.37 -12.82
N GLU A 103 12.09 -4.48 -12.13
CA GLU A 103 11.42 -3.32 -12.73
C GLU A 103 12.42 -2.39 -13.43
N LEU A 104 13.59 -2.13 -12.81
CA LEU A 104 14.68 -1.37 -13.43
C LEU A 104 15.36 -2.12 -14.59
N GLY A 105 15.27 -3.44 -14.60
CA GLY A 105 15.76 -4.30 -15.68
C GLY A 105 14.89 -4.30 -16.94
N LYS A 106 13.63 -3.83 -16.84
CA LYS A 106 12.70 -3.74 -17.98
C LYS A 106 13.22 -2.79 -19.05
N ARG A 107 12.81 -3.05 -20.30
CA ARG A 107 13.05 -2.11 -21.41
C ARG A 107 12.03 -0.98 -21.33
N LEU A 108 12.37 0.17 -21.90
CA LEU A 108 11.44 1.29 -22.04
C LEU A 108 10.14 0.88 -22.77
N ALA A 109 10.23 0.00 -23.76
CA ALA A 109 9.07 -0.53 -24.49
C ALA A 109 8.15 -1.41 -23.63
N ASP A 110 8.67 -2.04 -22.58
CA ASP A 110 7.90 -2.96 -21.71
C ASP A 110 7.11 -2.20 -20.63
N LEU A 111 7.29 -0.89 -20.53
CA LEU A 111 6.54 -0.03 -19.61
C LEU A 111 5.10 0.11 -20.07
N ARG A 112 4.18 -0.21 -19.16
CA ARG A 112 2.73 -0.05 -19.37
C ARG A 112 2.38 1.44 -19.48
N GLU A 113 1.28 1.74 -20.15
CA GLU A 113 0.88 3.14 -20.43
C GLU A 113 0.65 3.97 -19.15
N TRP A 114 0.24 3.32 -18.07
CA TRP A 114 -0.03 3.96 -16.77
C TRP A 114 1.18 3.99 -15.83
N GLU A 115 2.33 3.45 -16.25
CA GLU A 115 3.57 3.50 -15.47
C GLU A 115 4.33 4.78 -15.80
N VAL A 116 4.59 5.59 -14.78
CA VAL A 116 5.28 6.88 -14.92
C VAL A 116 6.70 6.76 -14.39
N LEU A 117 7.67 7.12 -15.25
CA LEU A 117 9.07 7.23 -14.87
C LEU A 117 9.34 8.56 -14.15
N LYS A 118 9.97 8.49 -12.99
CA LYS A 118 10.46 9.65 -12.24
C LYS A 118 11.96 9.51 -12.06
N ALA A 119 12.69 10.59 -12.31
CA ALA A 119 14.09 10.71 -11.93
C ALA A 119 14.19 11.55 -10.66
N VAL A 120 14.95 11.06 -9.69
CA VAL A 120 15.32 11.77 -8.48
C VAL A 120 16.82 11.96 -8.48
N CYS A 121 17.27 13.21 -8.52
CA CYS A 121 18.67 13.52 -8.37
C CYS A 121 19.06 13.50 -6.89
N GLN A 122 20.33 13.21 -6.59
CA GLN A 122 20.89 13.34 -5.24
C GLN A 122 20.76 14.74 -4.63
N CYS A 123 20.59 15.80 -5.44
CA CYS A 123 20.29 17.14 -4.93
C CYS A 123 18.84 17.32 -4.44
N GLY A 124 18.01 16.28 -4.53
CA GLY A 124 16.60 16.30 -4.13
C GLY A 124 15.62 16.66 -5.25
N ARG A 125 16.12 17.09 -6.42
CA ARG A 125 15.26 17.42 -7.57
C ARG A 125 14.57 16.19 -8.13
N ARG A 126 13.24 16.27 -8.25
CA ARG A 126 12.39 15.22 -8.85
C ARG A 126 11.85 15.69 -10.19
N ALA A 127 11.95 14.87 -11.21
CA ALA A 127 11.43 15.17 -12.54
C ALA A 127 10.65 13.97 -13.10
N LYS A 128 9.47 14.22 -13.67
CA LYS A 128 8.75 13.22 -14.47
C LYS A 128 9.45 13.11 -15.82
N LEU A 129 9.84 11.90 -16.20
CA LEU A 129 10.45 11.66 -17.50
C LEU A 129 9.36 11.33 -18.52
N ASN A 130 9.46 11.93 -19.71
CA ASN A 130 8.54 11.64 -20.81
C ASN A 130 9.04 10.41 -21.58
N ARG A 131 8.27 9.31 -21.54
CA ARG A 131 8.63 8.04 -22.20
C ARG A 131 8.89 8.22 -23.70
N LYS A 132 8.02 8.92 -24.44
CA LYS A 132 8.18 9.14 -25.89
C LYS A 132 9.45 9.94 -26.21
N ALA A 133 9.79 10.92 -25.38
CA ALA A 133 11.02 11.69 -25.55
C ALA A 133 12.26 10.82 -25.28
N LEU A 134 12.21 9.97 -24.25
CA LEU A 134 13.29 9.02 -23.94
C LEU A 134 13.45 7.99 -25.05
N GLU A 135 12.36 7.37 -25.52
CA GLU A 135 12.39 6.40 -26.63
C GLU A 135 13.08 6.98 -27.87
N ARG A 136 12.86 8.26 -28.20
CA ARG A 136 13.55 8.95 -29.29
C ARG A 136 15.04 9.18 -29.04
N GLN A 137 15.45 9.39 -27.79
CA GLN A 137 16.83 9.74 -27.44
C GLN A 137 17.73 8.52 -27.21
N VAL A 138 17.22 7.47 -26.57
CA VAL A 138 18.00 6.27 -26.18
C VAL A 138 17.56 4.99 -26.88
N GLY A 139 16.44 5.03 -27.62
CA GLY A 139 15.84 3.87 -28.27
C GLY A 139 14.91 3.07 -27.35
N SER A 140 13.86 2.49 -27.93
CA SER A 140 12.82 1.75 -27.19
C SER A 140 13.33 0.48 -26.48
N ASN A 141 14.47 -0.06 -26.93
CA ASN A 141 15.10 -1.25 -26.36
C ASN A 141 16.07 -0.95 -25.19
N ALA A 142 16.31 0.32 -24.86
CA ALA A 142 17.17 0.66 -23.73
C ALA A 142 16.53 0.24 -22.41
N ARG A 143 17.34 -0.30 -21.49
CA ARG A 143 16.88 -0.70 -20.15
C ARG A 143 16.78 0.53 -19.25
N ILE A 144 15.83 0.49 -18.31
CA ILE A 144 15.57 1.62 -17.42
C ILE A 144 16.78 1.92 -16.52
N LYS A 145 17.50 0.89 -16.05
CA LYS A 145 18.74 1.05 -15.30
C LYS A 145 19.82 1.86 -16.02
N ASP A 146 19.88 1.78 -17.35
CA ASP A 146 20.90 2.45 -18.16
C ASP A 146 20.59 3.94 -18.40
N LEU A 147 19.38 4.38 -18.04
CA LEU A 147 18.97 5.78 -18.12
C LEU A 147 19.57 6.60 -16.98
N ALA A 148 19.80 5.99 -15.81
CA ALA A 148 20.33 6.66 -14.62
C ALA A 148 21.69 7.33 -14.87
N THR A 149 22.53 6.70 -15.70
CA THR A 149 23.87 7.18 -16.07
C THR A 149 23.86 8.21 -17.21
N LYS A 150 22.77 8.26 -18.00
CA LYS A 150 22.64 9.17 -19.16
C LYS A 150 21.93 10.48 -18.81
N LEU A 151 21.15 10.51 -17.74
CA LEU A 151 20.41 11.68 -17.30
C LEU A 151 21.27 12.58 -16.41
N HIS A 152 21.49 13.81 -16.87
CA HIS A 152 22.10 14.86 -16.05
C HIS A 152 21.01 15.72 -15.39
N CYS A 153 21.22 16.09 -14.14
CA CYS A 153 20.36 17.06 -13.47
C CYS A 153 20.62 18.47 -14.03
N LYS A 154 19.56 19.22 -14.36
CA LYS A 154 19.69 20.61 -14.84
C LYS A 154 20.31 21.56 -13.82
N GLU A 155 20.24 21.22 -12.54
CA GLU A 155 20.67 22.08 -11.44
C GLU A 155 22.12 21.81 -11.03
N CYS A 156 22.42 20.57 -10.64
CA CYS A 156 23.76 20.20 -10.18
C CYS A 156 24.66 19.62 -11.29
N LYS A 157 24.14 19.43 -12.52
CA LYS A 157 24.85 18.89 -13.69
C LYS A 157 25.52 17.52 -13.48
N ARG A 158 25.14 16.78 -12.43
CA ARG A 158 25.67 15.44 -12.13
C ARG A 158 24.87 14.34 -12.83
N TYR A 159 25.56 13.27 -13.20
CA TYR A 159 25.02 12.02 -13.77
C TYR A 159 24.80 11.00 -12.64
N ALA A 160 23.81 11.26 -11.80
CA ALA A 160 23.47 10.38 -10.68
C ALA A 160 21.99 10.56 -10.33
N SER A 161 21.12 10.11 -11.24
CA SER A 161 19.68 10.11 -11.02
C SER A 161 19.20 8.71 -10.64
N VAL A 162 18.55 8.58 -9.50
CA VAL A 162 17.78 7.37 -9.16
C VAL A 162 16.50 7.41 -9.98
N ILE A 163 16.16 6.30 -10.64
CA ILE A 163 14.93 6.21 -11.44
C ILE A 163 13.93 5.38 -10.66
N GLU A 164 12.75 5.95 -10.48
CA GLU A 164 11.62 5.32 -9.81
C GLU A 164 10.49 5.13 -10.83
N ILE A 165 9.95 3.93 -10.89
CA ILE A 165 8.73 3.64 -11.64
C ILE A 165 7.59 3.74 -10.65
N SER A 166 6.67 4.67 -10.87
CA SER A 166 5.45 4.77 -10.08
C SER A 166 4.24 4.40 -10.92
N SER A 167 3.51 3.38 -10.50
CA SER A 167 2.20 3.04 -11.02
C SER A 167 1.17 4.00 -10.44
N LEU A 168 0.53 4.81 -11.29
CA LEU A 168 -0.57 5.64 -10.82
C LEU A 168 -1.78 4.73 -10.52
N PRO A 169 -2.36 4.78 -9.31
CA PRO A 169 -3.61 4.10 -9.05
C PRO A 169 -4.71 4.69 -9.94
N ARG A 170 -5.53 3.82 -10.54
CA ARG A 170 -6.78 4.23 -11.19
C ARG A 170 -7.82 4.57 -10.13
#